data_AF-A0A7J4RDS9-F1
#
_entry.id   AF-A0A7J4RDS9-F1
#
_cell.length_a   1.000
_cell.length_b   1.000
_cell.length_c   1.000
_cell.angle_alpha   90.00
_cell.angle_beta   90.00
_cell.angle_gamma   90.00
#
_symmetry.space_group_name_H-M   'P 1'
#
loop_
_entity.id
_entity.type
_entity.pdbx_description
1 polymer ?
#
loop_
_entity_poly.entity_id
_entity_poly.type
_entity_poly.pdbx_seq_one_letter_code
_entity_poly.pdbx_strand_id
1 'polypeptide(L)'
;MSDENVDIPMAECGSCRAIVPVDSEECPECGVSFSGVSDEALGECGACNALVPLDSTKCPECGVVFVADDVVDILRTWMANNKMDVKTLFGRFDTNDDNMIDSGELRDGLLSLNLADLPPSQVDRLVEAIDEDGDSLIDLKELQAIIGGEELDEKVSDEEKSADEGLEYNENVLSKIMESNEINASEKDAFIAFAQDFNADGNTYLKKEELQAAAESWN
;
A
#
# COMPACT_ATOMS: atom_id res chain seq x y z
N MET A 1 47.81 48.27 -13.63
CA MET A 1 47.01 47.82 -12.49
C MET A 1 46.79 46.36 -12.75
N SER A 2 47.27 45.51 -11.85
CA SER A 2 47.19 44.06 -11.97
C SER A 2 45.72 43.64 -11.97
N ASP A 3 45.26 43.07 -13.07
CA ASP A 3 43.97 42.38 -13.13
C ASP A 3 44.03 41.21 -12.15
N GLU A 4 43.41 41.38 -10.99
CA GLU A 4 43.20 40.31 -10.03
C GLU A 4 42.18 39.36 -10.67
N ASN A 5 42.66 38.20 -11.16
CA ASN A 5 41.79 37.08 -11.50
C ASN A 5 41.10 36.65 -10.19
N VAL A 6 39.87 37.10 -9.99
CA VAL A 6 39.01 36.60 -8.93
C VAL A 6 38.55 35.22 -9.39
N ASP A 7 39.09 34.17 -8.79
CA ASP A 7 38.61 32.81 -8.97
C ASP A 7 37.21 32.72 -8.35
N ILE A 8 36.18 32.92 -9.18
CA ILE A 8 34.79 32.78 -8.74
C ILE A 8 34.50 31.26 -8.65
N PRO A 9 34.06 30.75 -7.48
CA PRO A 9 33.68 29.35 -7.37
C PRO A 9 32.52 29.05 -8.32
N MET A 10 32.61 27.92 -9.01
CA MET A 10 31.57 27.46 -9.95
C MET A 10 30.90 26.20 -9.39
N ALA A 11 29.60 26.07 -9.61
CA ALA A 11 28.80 24.89 -9.28
C ALA A 11 28.05 24.38 -10.51
N GLU A 12 27.58 23.14 -10.44
CA GLU A 12 26.74 22.53 -11.48
C GLU A 12 25.26 22.78 -11.16
N CYS A 13 24.51 23.30 -12.13
CA CYS A 13 23.07 23.48 -12.01
C CYS A 13 22.37 22.11 -11.92
N GLY A 14 21.64 21.86 -10.83
CA GLY A 14 20.93 20.58 -10.64
C GLY A 14 19.85 20.27 -11.69
N SER A 15 19.34 21.27 -12.41
CA SER A 15 18.29 21.09 -13.43
C SER A 15 18.86 20.78 -14.82
N CYS A 16 19.86 21.53 -15.28
CA CYS A 16 20.38 21.42 -16.66
C CYS A 16 21.86 21.07 -16.77
N ARG A 17 22.56 20.90 -15.63
CA ARG A 17 24.00 20.60 -15.55
C ARG A 17 24.93 21.67 -16.11
N ALA A 18 24.41 22.89 -16.34
CA ALA A 18 25.26 24.02 -16.70
C ALA A 18 26.21 24.37 -15.55
N ILE A 19 27.43 24.77 -15.87
CA ILE A 19 28.39 25.29 -14.90
C ILE A 19 28.05 26.76 -14.66
N VAL A 20 27.63 27.09 -13.43
CA VAL A 20 27.14 28.41 -13.06
C VAL A 20 27.94 28.94 -11.86
N PRO A 21 28.33 30.22 -11.84
CA PRO A 21 28.93 30.84 -10.66
C PRO A 21 28.04 30.69 -9.42
N VAL A 22 28.63 30.34 -8.27
CA VAL A 22 27.88 30.06 -7.03
C VAL A 22 27.10 31.25 -6.46
N ASP A 23 27.45 32.46 -6.89
CA ASP A 23 26.79 33.72 -6.52
C ASP A 23 25.62 34.08 -7.44
N SER A 24 25.36 33.27 -8.48
CA SER A 24 24.20 33.46 -9.34
C SER A 24 22.93 33.13 -8.57
N GLU A 25 21.89 33.96 -8.73
CA GLU A 25 20.55 33.69 -8.16
C GLU A 25 19.69 32.81 -9.08
N GLU A 26 20.07 32.69 -10.36
CA GLU A 26 19.36 31.92 -11.37
C GLU A 26 20.30 31.31 -12.42
N CYS A 27 19.92 30.17 -12.98
CA CYS A 27 20.68 29.53 -14.03
C CYS A 27 20.48 30.27 -15.37
N PRO A 28 21.54 30.75 -16.04
CA PRO A 28 21.40 31.48 -17.30
C PRO A 28 20.94 30.60 -18.48
N GLU A 29 21.09 29.27 -18.37
CA GLU A 29 20.73 28.33 -19.43
C GLU A 29 19.27 27.85 -19.33
N CYS A 30 18.78 27.54 -18.12
CA CYS A 30 17.42 27.01 -17.94
C CYS A 30 16.47 27.91 -17.14
N GLY A 31 16.97 29.00 -16.54
CA GLY A 31 16.16 29.97 -15.80
C GLY A 31 15.68 29.51 -14.42
N VAL A 32 16.18 28.38 -13.89
CA VAL A 32 15.84 27.94 -12.53
C VAL A 32 16.52 28.83 -11.49
N SER A 33 15.80 29.26 -10.46
CA SER A 33 16.37 30.02 -9.34
C SER A 33 17.07 29.10 -8.34
N PHE A 34 18.15 29.58 -7.74
CA PHE A 34 18.91 28.84 -6.74
C PHE A 34 18.51 29.27 -5.32
N SER A 35 18.30 28.30 -4.44
CA SER A 35 18.03 28.53 -3.01
C SER A 35 19.25 28.27 -2.12
N GLY A 36 20.33 27.71 -2.67
CA GLY A 36 21.57 27.43 -1.96
C GLY A 36 22.51 26.55 -2.79
N VAL A 37 23.69 26.27 -2.23
CA VAL A 37 24.72 25.40 -2.81
C VAL A 37 24.97 24.26 -1.83
N SER A 38 24.94 23.02 -2.32
CA SER A 38 25.21 21.81 -1.55
C SER A 38 26.24 20.97 -2.30
N ASP A 39 27.16 20.35 -1.56
CA ASP A 39 28.11 19.39 -2.12
C ASP A 39 27.45 18.00 -2.31
N GLU A 40 26.32 17.76 -1.64
CA GLU A 40 25.50 16.57 -1.81
C GLU A 40 24.57 16.68 -3.01
N ALA A 41 24.39 15.58 -3.74
CA ALA A 41 23.38 15.50 -4.79
C ALA A 41 21.98 15.44 -4.15
N LEU A 42 21.26 16.56 -4.25
CA LEU A 42 19.92 16.73 -3.72
C LEU A 42 18.89 16.70 -4.86
N GLY A 43 17.77 16.04 -4.63
CA GLY A 43 16.56 16.11 -5.46
C GLY A 43 15.46 16.91 -4.76
N GLU A 44 14.52 17.43 -5.53
CA GLU A 44 13.32 18.06 -4.99
C GLU A 44 12.21 17.01 -4.81
N CYS A 45 11.59 16.98 -3.64
CA CYS A 45 10.41 16.19 -3.38
C CYS A 45 9.21 16.83 -4.08
N GLY A 46 8.58 16.15 -5.04
CA GLY A 46 7.42 16.63 -5.78
C GLY A 46 6.12 16.74 -4.96
N ALA A 47 6.09 16.19 -3.74
CA ALA A 47 4.94 16.34 -2.85
C ALA A 47 5.00 17.62 -1.98
N CYS A 48 6.19 18.01 -1.51
CA CYS A 48 6.34 19.11 -0.54
C CYS A 48 7.43 20.14 -0.89
N ASN A 49 8.11 19.96 -2.02
CA ASN A 49 9.22 20.77 -2.53
C ASN A 49 10.45 20.83 -1.60
N ALA A 50 10.55 19.92 -0.64
CA ALA A 50 11.74 19.80 0.19
C ALA A 50 12.93 19.27 -0.63
N LEU A 51 14.13 19.78 -0.37
CA LEU A 51 15.36 19.20 -0.91
C LEU A 51 15.75 17.96 -0.11
N VAL A 52 15.80 16.82 -0.77
CA VAL A 52 16.06 15.51 -0.17
C VAL A 52 17.29 14.87 -0.83
N PRO A 53 18.19 14.22 -0.09
CA PRO A 53 19.29 13.45 -0.67
C PRO A 53 18.80 12.40 -1.67
N LEU A 54 19.48 12.28 -2.82
CA LEU A 54 19.10 11.34 -3.88
C LEU A 54 19.18 9.86 -3.47
N ASP A 55 19.91 9.55 -2.41
CA ASP A 55 20.01 8.20 -1.83
C ASP A 55 18.92 7.91 -0.79
N SER A 56 18.11 8.89 -0.42
CA SER A 56 17.00 8.69 0.50
C SER A 56 15.90 7.87 -0.16
N THR A 57 15.33 6.90 0.56
CA THR A 57 14.19 6.10 0.07
C THR A 57 12.84 6.75 0.36
N LYS A 58 12.82 7.81 1.17
CA LYS A 58 11.62 8.59 1.53
C LYS A 58 11.97 10.04 1.91
N CYS A 59 10.99 10.93 1.81
CA CYS A 59 11.13 12.31 2.25
C CYS A 59 11.04 12.41 3.79
N PRO A 60 12.04 13.02 4.47
CA PRO A 60 12.00 13.21 5.92
C PRO A 60 10.98 14.28 6.37
N GLU A 61 10.59 15.18 5.47
CA GLU A 61 9.68 16.30 5.77
C GLU A 61 8.20 15.89 5.68
N CYS A 62 7.80 15.20 4.61
CA CYS A 62 6.39 14.82 4.40
C CYS A 62 6.13 13.30 4.46
N GLY A 63 7.18 12.47 4.54
CA GLY A 63 7.04 11.01 4.64
C GLY A 63 6.79 10.26 3.33
N VAL A 64 6.70 10.98 2.20
CA VAL A 64 6.45 10.38 0.88
C VAL A 64 7.59 9.44 0.46
N VAL A 65 7.27 8.28 -0.14
CA VAL A 65 8.24 7.27 -0.56
C VAL A 65 8.63 7.44 -2.03
N PHE A 66 9.90 7.18 -2.36
CA PHE A 66 10.47 7.36 -3.71
C PHE A 66 10.74 6.04 -4.46
N VAL A 67 10.56 4.90 -3.80
CA VAL A 67 10.84 3.56 -4.36
C VAL A 67 9.53 2.84 -4.59
N ALA A 68 9.33 2.29 -5.80
CA ALA A 68 8.08 1.63 -6.20
C ALA A 68 7.79 0.33 -5.45
N ASP A 69 8.83 -0.42 -5.07
CA ASP A 69 8.72 -1.76 -4.47
C ASP A 69 7.86 -1.79 -3.20
N ASP A 70 7.82 -0.70 -2.44
CA ASP A 70 7.06 -0.61 -1.19
C ASP A 70 5.64 -0.01 -1.37
N VAL A 71 5.30 0.49 -2.56
CA VAL A 71 4.10 1.35 -2.77
C VAL A 71 2.81 0.57 -2.63
N VAL A 72 2.78 -0.68 -3.08
CA VAL A 72 1.60 -1.56 -2.93
C VAL A 72 1.31 -1.80 -1.44
N ASP A 73 2.32 -2.08 -0.63
CA ASP A 73 2.15 -2.33 0.80
C ASP A 73 1.77 -1.06 1.57
N ILE A 74 2.30 0.09 1.15
CA ILE A 74 1.91 1.39 1.67
C ILE A 74 0.45 1.70 1.36
N LEU A 75 0.00 1.45 0.12
CA LEU A 75 -1.39 1.57 -0.29
C LEU A 75 -2.31 0.67 0.55
N ARG A 76 -1.97 -0.61 0.69
CA ARG A 76 -2.71 -1.57 1.54
C ARG A 76 -2.84 -1.07 2.98
N THR A 77 -1.72 -0.67 3.57
CA THR A 77 -1.66 -0.17 4.95
C THR A 77 -2.46 1.11 5.13
N TRP A 78 -2.39 2.04 4.17
CA TRP A 78 -3.15 3.28 4.22
C TRP A 78 -4.66 3.01 4.11
N MET A 79 -5.09 2.13 3.21
CA MET A 79 -6.51 1.77 3.11
C MET A 79 -7.02 1.12 4.39
N ALA A 80 -6.26 0.19 4.98
CA ALA A 80 -6.63 -0.47 6.23
C ALA A 80 -6.76 0.54 7.39
N ASN A 81 -5.82 1.48 7.52
CA ASN A 81 -5.84 2.51 8.55
C ASN A 81 -6.98 3.52 8.36
N ASN A 82 -7.35 3.82 7.12
CA ASN A 82 -8.42 4.77 6.79
C ASN A 82 -9.79 4.10 6.62
N LYS A 83 -9.88 2.77 6.75
CA LYS A 83 -11.08 1.96 6.47
C LYS A 83 -11.67 2.30 5.09
N MET A 84 -10.80 2.43 4.10
CA MET A 84 -11.18 2.77 2.74
C MET A 84 -11.27 1.50 1.89
N ASP A 85 -12.39 1.36 1.17
CA ASP A 85 -12.57 0.27 0.21
C ASP A 85 -11.81 0.54 -1.08
N VAL A 86 -11.38 -0.53 -1.76
CA VAL A 86 -10.70 -0.45 -3.07
C VAL A 86 -11.53 0.36 -4.08
N LYS A 87 -12.86 0.18 -4.08
CA LYS A 87 -13.76 0.94 -4.96
C LYS A 87 -13.74 2.45 -4.69
N THR A 88 -13.63 2.85 -3.42
CA THR A 88 -13.57 4.27 -3.04
C THR A 88 -12.21 4.86 -3.39
N LEU A 89 -11.13 4.11 -3.21
CA LEU A 89 -9.80 4.50 -3.65
C LEU A 89 -9.75 4.65 -5.18
N PHE A 90 -10.31 3.67 -5.90
CA PHE A 90 -10.38 3.64 -7.35
C PHE A 90 -11.03 4.92 -7.90
N GLY A 91 -12.23 5.25 -7.42
CA GLY A 91 -12.92 6.49 -7.84
C GLY A 91 -12.27 7.78 -7.33
N ARG A 92 -11.18 7.70 -6.56
CA ARG A 92 -10.36 8.85 -6.18
C ARG A 92 -9.17 9.04 -7.11
N PHE A 93 -8.74 7.97 -7.77
CA PHE A 93 -7.61 7.96 -8.70
C PHE A 93 -8.13 8.19 -10.13
N ASP A 94 -9.17 7.46 -10.52
CA ASP A 94 -9.93 7.67 -11.76
C ASP A 94 -10.56 9.07 -11.76
N THR A 95 -9.88 10.02 -12.42
CA THR A 95 -10.27 11.43 -12.43
C THR A 95 -11.15 11.75 -13.64
N ASN A 96 -11.06 10.93 -14.68
CA ASN A 96 -11.80 11.07 -15.93
C ASN A 96 -13.10 10.22 -15.96
N ASP A 97 -13.35 9.42 -14.92
CA ASP A 97 -14.49 8.50 -14.73
C ASP A 97 -14.61 7.43 -15.84
N ASP A 98 -13.50 7.01 -16.44
CA ASP A 98 -13.49 5.99 -17.51
C ASP A 98 -13.48 4.54 -16.99
N ASN A 99 -13.45 4.35 -15.67
CA ASN A 99 -13.35 3.08 -14.96
C ASN A 99 -12.03 2.34 -15.17
N MET A 100 -11.00 3.04 -15.61
CA MET A 100 -9.63 2.57 -15.71
C MET A 100 -8.73 3.60 -14.99
N ILE A 101 -7.54 3.18 -14.56
CA ILE A 101 -6.54 4.10 -13.99
C ILE A 101 -5.31 4.05 -14.89
N ASP A 102 -4.96 5.18 -15.47
CA ASP A 102 -3.70 5.33 -16.22
C ASP A 102 -2.50 5.67 -15.32
N SER A 103 -1.28 5.65 -15.88
CA SER A 103 -0.06 5.95 -15.10
C SER A 103 -0.01 7.38 -14.58
N GLY A 104 -0.66 8.35 -15.24
CA GLY A 104 -0.80 9.71 -14.74
C GLY A 104 -1.74 9.80 -13.54
N GLU A 105 -2.90 9.17 -13.65
CA GLU A 105 -3.91 9.10 -12.59
C GLU A 105 -3.41 8.36 -11.35
N LEU A 106 -2.69 7.26 -11.53
CA LEU A 106 -2.07 6.54 -10.42
C LEU A 106 -1.05 7.42 -9.68
N ARG A 107 -0.19 8.12 -10.43
CA ARG A 107 0.81 9.03 -9.88
C ARG A 107 0.16 10.16 -9.08
N ASP A 108 -0.79 10.85 -9.70
CA ASP A 108 -1.44 12.01 -9.10
C ASP A 108 -2.31 11.59 -7.91
N GLY A 109 -2.93 10.42 -7.99
CA GLY A 109 -3.62 9.76 -6.89
C GLY A 109 -2.70 9.51 -5.69
N LEU A 110 -1.56 8.85 -5.88
CA LEU A 110 -0.57 8.59 -4.83
C LEU A 110 -0.02 9.87 -4.21
N LEU A 111 0.21 10.90 -5.02
CA LEU A 111 0.69 12.20 -4.58
C LEU A 111 -0.38 12.94 -3.76
N SER A 112 -1.65 12.88 -4.19
CA SER A 112 -2.78 13.52 -3.49
C SER A 112 -3.03 12.94 -2.09
N LEU A 113 -2.69 11.66 -1.91
CA LEU A 113 -2.72 10.97 -0.62
C LEU A 113 -1.42 11.16 0.18
N ASN A 114 -0.42 11.84 -0.40
CA ASN A 114 0.92 12.04 0.15
C ASN A 114 1.59 10.70 0.54
N LEU A 115 1.38 9.67 -0.27
CA LEU A 115 1.90 8.31 -0.07
C LEU A 115 3.22 8.11 -0.80
N ALA A 116 3.23 8.43 -2.09
CA ALA A 116 4.39 8.24 -2.95
C ALA A 116 4.54 9.38 -3.96
N ASP A 117 5.79 9.71 -4.26
CA ASP A 117 6.17 10.66 -5.30
C ASP A 117 7.21 9.97 -6.17
N LEU A 118 6.72 9.35 -7.23
CA LEU A 118 7.49 8.47 -8.08
C LEU A 118 7.76 9.15 -9.42
N PRO A 119 8.96 8.97 -9.98
CA PRO A 119 9.23 9.38 -11.35
C PRO A 119 8.37 8.54 -12.33
N PRO A 120 8.04 9.07 -13.53
CA PRO A 120 7.16 8.38 -14.48
C PRO A 120 7.55 6.92 -14.74
N SER A 121 8.84 6.64 -14.93
CA SER A 121 9.33 5.28 -15.17
C SER A 121 9.12 4.30 -14.01
N GLN A 122 8.99 4.79 -12.77
CA GLN A 122 8.67 3.95 -11.61
C GLN A 122 7.16 3.74 -11.49
N VAL A 123 6.36 4.74 -11.87
CA VAL A 123 4.90 4.60 -11.93
C VAL A 123 4.52 3.62 -13.03
N ASP A 124 5.13 3.72 -14.21
CA ASP A 124 4.90 2.79 -15.31
C ASP A 124 5.23 1.35 -14.88
N ARG A 125 6.34 1.14 -14.16
CA ARG A 125 6.67 -0.17 -13.58
C ARG A 125 5.66 -0.66 -12.55
N LEU A 126 5.09 0.25 -11.77
CA LEU A 126 4.05 -0.09 -10.79
C LEU A 126 2.76 -0.48 -11.52
N VAL A 127 2.38 0.24 -12.58
CA VAL A 127 1.26 -0.11 -13.45
C VAL A 127 1.50 -1.47 -14.07
N GLU A 128 2.66 -1.70 -14.70
CA GLU A 128 3.04 -3.00 -15.30
C GLU A 128 3.07 -4.16 -14.28
N ALA A 129 3.27 -3.87 -12.99
CA ALA A 129 3.24 -4.89 -11.93
C ALA A 129 1.82 -5.24 -11.47
N ILE A 130 0.84 -4.38 -11.75
CA ILE A 130 -0.57 -4.54 -11.37
C ILE A 130 -1.41 -5.02 -12.55
N ASP A 131 -1.14 -4.46 -13.74
CA ASP A 131 -1.76 -4.77 -15.03
C ASP A 131 -1.47 -6.23 -15.42
N GLU A 132 -2.50 -7.08 -15.33
CA GLU A 132 -2.39 -8.52 -15.61
C GLU A 132 -2.69 -8.81 -17.09
N ASP A 133 -3.55 -8.00 -17.71
CA ASP A 133 -4.01 -8.21 -19.09
C ASP A 133 -3.16 -7.50 -20.16
N GLY A 134 -2.28 -6.60 -19.73
CA GLY A 134 -1.26 -5.91 -20.50
C GLY A 134 -1.79 -4.73 -21.32
N ASP A 135 -2.94 -4.15 -20.95
CA ASP A 135 -3.54 -3.01 -21.64
C ASP A 135 -2.96 -1.64 -21.24
N SER A 136 -1.99 -1.64 -20.31
CA SER A 136 -1.31 -0.47 -19.74
C SER A 136 -2.21 0.45 -18.94
N LEU A 137 -3.39 -0.04 -18.54
CA LEU A 137 -4.33 0.60 -17.64
C LEU A 137 -4.56 -0.37 -16.47
N ILE A 138 -5.10 0.16 -15.38
CA ILE A 138 -5.48 -0.66 -14.22
C ILE A 138 -6.99 -0.63 -14.08
N ASP A 139 -7.63 -1.79 -14.21
CA ASP A 139 -9.03 -1.95 -13.92
C ASP A 139 -9.31 -2.19 -12.42
N LEU A 140 -10.57 -2.07 -12.01
CA LEU A 140 -10.96 -2.24 -10.61
C LEU A 140 -10.57 -3.63 -10.07
N LYS A 141 -10.66 -4.69 -10.86
CA LYS A 141 -10.34 -6.06 -10.45
C LYS A 141 -8.85 -6.23 -10.28
N GLU A 142 -8.03 -5.67 -11.16
CA GLU A 142 -6.56 -5.71 -11.08
C GLU A 142 -6.08 -4.98 -9.82
N LEU A 143 -6.61 -3.77 -9.59
CA LEU A 143 -6.36 -3.03 -8.36
C LEU A 143 -6.81 -3.81 -7.12
N GLN A 144 -7.96 -4.50 -7.20
CA GLN A 144 -8.47 -5.31 -6.10
C GLN A 144 -7.65 -6.58 -5.88
N ALA A 145 -7.14 -7.22 -6.93
CA ALA A 145 -6.31 -8.41 -6.84
C ALA A 145 -4.96 -8.07 -6.20
N ILE A 146 -4.34 -6.95 -6.60
CA ILE A 146 -3.07 -6.55 -6.01
C ILE A 146 -3.25 -6.01 -4.60
N ILE A 147 -4.20 -5.10 -4.33
CA ILE A 147 -4.33 -4.49 -3.01
C ILE A 147 -5.01 -5.46 -2.03
N GLY A 148 -6.02 -6.19 -2.48
CA GLY A 148 -6.74 -7.18 -1.70
C GLY A 148 -6.02 -8.53 -1.55
N GLY A 149 -4.84 -8.70 -2.15
CA GLY A 149 -3.89 -9.82 -1.99
C GLY A 149 -4.48 -11.11 -1.42
N GLU A 150 -4.94 -12.02 -2.28
CA GLU A 150 -5.43 -13.37 -1.92
C GLU A 150 -6.32 -13.42 -0.66
N GLU A 151 -7.32 -12.54 -0.56
CA GLU A 151 -8.48 -12.73 0.30
C GLU A 151 -9.74 -12.19 -0.38
N LEU A 152 -10.05 -12.76 -1.54
CA LEU A 152 -11.38 -12.68 -2.15
C LEU A 152 -11.93 -14.07 -2.43
N ASP A 153 -11.91 -14.92 -1.40
CA ASP A 153 -13.03 -15.82 -1.19
C ASP A 153 -13.87 -15.25 -0.05
N GLU A 154 -14.92 -14.54 -0.49
CA GLU A 154 -16.22 -14.39 0.16
C GLU A 154 -16.36 -13.76 1.58
N LYS A 155 -17.04 -12.60 1.58
CA LYS A 155 -17.95 -12.05 2.60
C LYS A 155 -17.33 -11.20 3.71
N VAL A 156 -17.36 -9.89 3.47
CA VAL A 156 -17.45 -8.86 4.51
C VAL A 156 -18.74 -9.08 5.30
N SER A 157 -18.61 -9.73 6.45
CA SER A 157 -19.31 -9.32 7.66
C SER A 157 -18.25 -9.22 8.75
N ASP A 158 -18.16 -8.01 9.30
CA ASP A 158 -17.34 -7.60 10.43
C ASP A 158 -16.95 -8.73 11.40
N GLU A 159 -15.65 -8.87 11.68
CA GLU A 159 -15.09 -8.69 13.03
C GLU A 159 -13.60 -9.08 13.04
N GLU A 160 -12.81 -8.26 13.75
CA GLU A 160 -11.41 -8.52 14.05
C GLU A 160 -11.21 -9.91 14.69
N LYS A 161 -10.26 -10.72 14.18
CA LYS A 161 -9.27 -11.43 15.02
C LYS A 161 -8.27 -12.26 14.23
N SER A 162 -7.01 -11.95 14.50
CA SER A 162 -5.90 -12.86 14.80
C SER A 162 -5.87 -14.22 14.10
N ALA A 163 -4.81 -14.39 13.30
CA ALA A 163 -4.24 -15.65 12.89
C ALA A 163 -4.29 -16.72 14.01
N ASP A 164 -5.22 -17.65 13.89
CA ASP A 164 -5.20 -18.96 14.52
C ASP A 164 -5.79 -19.91 13.48
N GLU A 165 -5.09 -21.01 13.21
CA GLU A 165 -5.43 -22.02 12.19
C GLU A 165 -6.64 -22.87 12.64
N GLY A 166 -7.74 -22.20 13.01
CA GLY A 166 -8.99 -22.81 13.44
C GLY A 166 -9.90 -23.12 12.26
N LEU A 167 -10.42 -24.35 12.19
CA LEU A 167 -11.43 -24.76 11.22
C LEU A 167 -12.68 -23.85 11.31
N GLU A 168 -13.28 -23.58 10.15
CA GLU A 168 -14.46 -22.74 10.03
C GLU A 168 -15.72 -23.50 10.51
N TYR A 169 -16.71 -22.78 11.05
CA TYR A 169 -17.98 -23.38 11.49
C TYR A 169 -19.09 -22.33 11.51
N ASN A 170 -20.35 -22.78 11.45
CA ASN A 170 -21.49 -21.87 11.60
C ASN A 170 -21.75 -21.55 13.08
N GLU A 171 -21.55 -20.29 13.48
CA GLU A 171 -21.70 -19.86 14.87
C GLU A 171 -23.11 -20.09 15.44
N ASN A 172 -24.17 -19.94 14.63
CA ASN A 172 -25.54 -20.21 15.09
C ASN A 172 -25.76 -21.70 15.36
N VAL A 173 -25.15 -22.57 14.56
CA VAL A 173 -25.20 -24.02 14.77
C VAL A 173 -24.37 -24.41 15.99
N LEU A 174 -23.15 -23.87 16.12
CA LEU A 174 -22.28 -24.11 17.26
C LEU A 174 -22.97 -23.70 18.57
N SER A 175 -23.49 -22.48 18.64
CA SER A 175 -24.16 -21.94 19.83
C SER A 175 -25.33 -22.83 20.25
N LYS A 176 -26.13 -23.28 19.27
CA LYS A 176 -27.28 -24.16 19.53
C LYS A 176 -26.87 -25.53 20.04
N ILE A 177 -25.77 -26.09 19.52
CA ILE A 177 -25.24 -27.38 19.97
C ILE A 177 -24.66 -27.26 21.38
N MET A 178 -23.89 -26.21 21.66
CA MET A 178 -23.32 -25.94 22.98
C MET A 178 -24.40 -25.77 24.04
N GLU A 179 -25.44 -24.96 23.75
CA GLU A 179 -26.59 -24.79 24.64
C GLU A 179 -27.36 -26.10 24.87
N SER A 180 -27.50 -26.92 23.83
CA SER A 180 -28.23 -28.19 23.93
C SER A 180 -27.48 -29.25 24.74
N ASN A 181 -26.16 -29.16 24.83
CA ASN A 181 -25.29 -30.09 25.57
C ASN A 181 -24.73 -29.47 26.86
N GLU A 182 -25.33 -28.37 27.34
CA GLU A 182 -24.93 -27.67 28.57
C GLU A 182 -23.44 -27.23 28.60
N ILE A 183 -22.83 -27.02 27.42
CA ILE A 183 -21.44 -26.55 27.28
C ILE A 183 -21.41 -25.04 27.49
N ASN A 184 -20.53 -24.56 28.37
CA ASN A 184 -20.45 -23.13 28.66
C ASN A 184 -19.84 -22.36 27.47
N ALA A 185 -20.39 -21.17 27.18
CA ALA A 185 -19.83 -20.27 26.17
C ALA A 185 -18.36 -19.88 26.47
N SER A 186 -17.91 -19.92 27.72
CA SER A 186 -16.50 -19.71 28.08
C SER A 186 -15.58 -20.85 27.66
N GLU A 187 -16.13 -22.03 27.36
CA GLU A 187 -15.40 -23.21 26.88
C GLU A 187 -15.48 -23.33 25.35
N LYS A 188 -16.02 -22.33 24.65
CA LYS A 188 -16.17 -22.29 23.18
C LYS A 188 -14.85 -22.66 22.49
N ASP A 189 -13.76 -21.98 22.84
CA ASP A 189 -12.45 -22.23 22.20
C ASP A 189 -11.93 -23.65 22.48
N ALA A 190 -12.10 -24.15 23.70
CA ALA A 190 -11.70 -25.51 24.08
C ALA A 190 -12.52 -26.58 23.36
N PHE A 191 -13.82 -26.31 23.20
CA PHE A 191 -14.74 -27.19 22.48
C PHE A 191 -14.45 -27.22 20.99
N ILE A 192 -14.13 -26.08 20.37
CA ILE A 192 -13.75 -26.01 18.95
C ILE A 192 -12.48 -26.81 18.70
N ALA A 193 -11.46 -26.66 19.55
CA ALA A 193 -10.22 -27.43 19.45
C ALA A 193 -10.47 -28.95 19.52
N PHE A 194 -11.39 -29.39 20.39
CA PHE A 194 -11.77 -30.79 20.49
C PHE A 194 -12.61 -31.27 19.30
N ALA A 195 -13.46 -30.42 18.76
CA ALA A 195 -14.28 -30.75 17.59
C ALA A 195 -13.43 -30.97 16.32
N GLN A 196 -12.19 -30.46 16.26
CA GLN A 196 -11.26 -30.72 15.15
C GLN A 196 -11.01 -32.21 14.93
N ASP A 197 -10.95 -33.01 16.01
CA ASP A 197 -10.76 -34.47 15.93
C ASP A 197 -11.97 -35.21 15.36
N PHE A 198 -13.13 -34.55 15.28
CA PHE A 198 -14.40 -35.08 14.76
C PHE A 198 -14.68 -34.66 13.32
N ASN A 199 -13.75 -33.91 12.68
CA ASN A 199 -13.81 -33.57 11.26
C ASN A 199 -13.51 -34.81 10.40
N ALA A 200 -14.54 -35.62 10.17
CA ALA A 200 -14.41 -36.92 9.52
C ALA A 200 -14.11 -36.80 8.02
N ASP A 201 -14.53 -35.70 7.40
CA ASP A 201 -14.27 -35.44 5.98
C ASP A 201 -12.96 -34.68 5.72
N GLY A 202 -12.31 -34.19 6.79
CA GLY A 202 -11.00 -33.54 6.75
C GLY A 202 -10.98 -32.23 5.95
N ASN A 203 -12.15 -31.62 5.76
CA ASN A 203 -12.28 -30.34 5.07
C ASN A 203 -11.86 -29.18 6.00
N THR A 204 -12.00 -27.93 5.56
CA THR A 204 -11.71 -26.74 6.37
C THR A 204 -12.90 -26.25 7.22
N TYR A 205 -14.03 -26.96 7.22
CA TYR A 205 -15.32 -26.55 7.77
C TYR A 205 -16.03 -27.65 8.59
N LEU A 206 -16.19 -27.42 9.90
CA LEU A 206 -16.93 -28.30 10.81
C LEU A 206 -18.45 -28.18 10.59
N LYS A 207 -19.04 -29.26 10.11
CA LYS A 207 -20.49 -29.37 9.87
C LYS A 207 -21.24 -29.64 11.18
N LYS A 208 -22.56 -29.45 11.12
CA LYS A 208 -23.47 -29.68 12.25
C LYS A 208 -23.29 -31.07 12.84
N GLU A 209 -23.17 -32.10 12.00
CA GLU A 209 -23.04 -33.49 12.41
C GLU A 209 -21.75 -33.74 13.19
N GLU A 210 -20.66 -33.07 12.80
CA GLU A 210 -19.33 -33.21 13.41
C GLU A 210 -19.27 -32.47 14.74
N LEU A 211 -19.79 -31.24 14.78
CA LEU A 211 -19.97 -30.48 16.02
C LEU A 211 -20.88 -31.21 17.01
N GLN A 212 -21.93 -31.87 16.52
CA GLN A 212 -22.83 -32.63 17.38
C GLN A 212 -22.15 -33.89 17.92
N ALA A 213 -21.40 -34.62 17.10
CA ALA A 213 -20.63 -35.78 17.55
C ALA A 213 -19.55 -35.41 18.59
N ALA A 214 -18.91 -34.26 18.40
CA ALA A 214 -17.99 -33.68 19.37
C ALA A 214 -18.71 -33.34 20.68
N ALA A 215 -19.86 -32.66 20.61
CA ALA A 215 -20.64 -32.30 21.81
C ALA A 215 -21.14 -33.52 22.59
N GLU A 216 -21.56 -34.58 21.90
CA GLU A 216 -21.95 -35.85 22.54
C GLU A 216 -20.77 -36.56 23.22
N SER A 217 -19.53 -36.27 22.78
CA SER A 217 -18.30 -36.81 23.34
C SER A 217 -17.63 -35.87 24.37
N TRP A 218 -18.17 -34.66 24.55
CA TRP A 218 -17.68 -33.63 25.47
C TRP A 218 -18.39 -33.78 26.82
N ASN A 219 -17.69 -34.29 27.83
CA ASN A 219 -18.25 -34.61 29.15
C ASN A 219 -17.28 -34.29 30.28
#